data_AF-A0A1C6L6V9-F1
#
_entry.id   AF-A0A1C6L6V9-F1
#
_cell.length_a   1.000
_cell.length_b   1.000
_cell.length_c   1.000
_cell.angle_alpha   90.00
_cell.angle_beta   90.00
_cell.angle_gamma   90.00
#
_symmetry.space_group_name_H-M   'P 1'
#
loop_
_entity.id
_entity.type
_entity.pdbx_description
1 polymer ?
#
loop_
_entity_poly.entity_id
_entity_poly.type
_entity_poly.pdbx_seq_one_letter_code
_entity_poly.pdbx_strand_id
1 'polypeptide(L)'
;MKIIRNIARRPWPRIGGWLPVMMLICGVLASCSSEDESTAPLPDGKYPLQLTAEVAQPQTRAGGKDAWTGGEEIRVSLEGVFGNKTYVMDASGNASPKDADNAFYWKNTDEARVSAWTPDIESETDISDQSGGYAAFDVLYASAIGRYDQAINLRFIHRMAKIEVILKAGEGITEEELEGATVTIFGDPLTHSTAGLVSPGDQSDGEIKPYYDAATKKYEALVPPQDMTGKPLIRISIGSNDFTYTPETEAAGKFGFFGGKRYAYTITVKASGIEVTAAKGGTWNAGGSENVGVTITYDGTETEPKIGDYYYSDGTWSDGGLRKLYADGTMEWAETKPQPENGKNVIAIVFHAGHHENDASDYSATGIGQQKCHGYAVALQDATNGYCQWGVYGTELGCCPTDGSGKKQNNYSAPDIDWSGYAWTQKIITAAGGKDKLNATEDSGYPATYYAVVDYAHKVPSPANSTGWFLPSIGQMWNVYQNRASLFEGKTVVSGLKSDWYWSSSEFYYVPADYALCVDVRNGRVLFSNKRDRFSYVRSVLAF
;
A
#
# COMPACT_ATOMS: atom_id res chain seq x y z
N MET A 1 -7.10 42.00 55.80
CA MET A 1 -8.36 42.11 55.04
C MET A 1 -8.15 43.15 53.94
N LYS A 2 -8.37 42.77 52.67
CA LYS A 2 -8.35 43.57 51.42
C LYS A 2 -6.98 44.03 50.90
N ILE A 3 -6.64 44.03 49.60
CA ILE A 3 -7.26 43.55 48.34
C ILE A 3 -6.11 43.48 47.30
N ILE A 4 -6.18 42.51 46.38
CA ILE A 4 -5.34 42.30 45.19
C ILE A 4 -5.41 43.49 44.20
N ARG A 5 -4.28 43.87 43.57
CA ARG A 5 -4.24 44.45 42.22
C ARG A 5 -2.97 44.10 41.43
N ASN A 6 -3.19 43.44 40.29
CA ASN A 6 -2.48 43.50 39.00
C ASN A 6 -0.95 43.53 38.95
N ILE A 7 -0.35 42.39 38.61
CA ILE A 7 0.98 42.32 38.00
C ILE A 7 0.82 42.43 36.47
N ALA A 8 1.41 43.48 35.92
CA ALA A 8 1.47 43.77 34.50
C ALA A 8 2.30 42.72 33.73
N ARG A 9 1.77 42.26 32.61
CA ARG A 9 2.50 41.48 31.59
C ARG A 9 3.58 42.37 30.97
N ARG A 10 4.85 41.98 31.07
CA ARG A 10 5.91 42.47 30.18
C ARG A 10 6.14 41.44 29.07
N PRO A 11 6.23 41.88 27.80
CA PRO A 11 6.44 41.01 26.66
C PRO A 11 7.93 40.73 26.45
N TRP A 12 8.25 39.52 25.98
CA TRP A 12 9.57 39.16 25.43
C TRP A 12 9.41 38.65 23.99
N PRO A 13 10.49 38.61 23.18
CA PRO A 13 10.58 39.35 21.93
C PRO A 13 10.40 38.46 20.70
N ARG A 14 10.04 39.10 19.59
CA ARG A 14 9.93 38.52 18.25
C ARG A 14 11.30 38.23 17.65
N ILE A 15 11.50 37.00 17.19
CA ILE A 15 12.32 36.54 16.05
C ILE A 15 11.61 35.25 15.60
N GLY A 16 11.20 34.97 14.37
CA GLY A 16 11.32 35.58 13.05
C GLY A 16 11.04 34.45 12.06
N GLY A 17 10.19 34.68 11.05
CA GLY A 17 10.06 33.81 9.88
C GLY A 17 8.84 32.88 9.79
N TRP A 18 7.61 33.42 9.90
CA TRP A 18 6.42 32.79 9.32
C TRP A 18 6.18 33.39 7.93
N LEU A 19 6.26 32.55 6.89
CA LEU A 19 5.66 32.82 5.60
C LEU A 19 4.22 32.30 5.65
N PRO A 20 3.19 33.16 5.52
CA PRO A 20 1.85 32.69 5.23
C PRO A 20 1.82 32.36 3.73
N VAL A 21 1.67 31.09 3.37
CA VAL A 21 1.27 30.74 2.01
C VAL A 21 -0.20 31.11 1.88
N MET A 22 -0.43 32.37 1.52
CA MET A 22 -1.70 32.83 0.97
C MET A 22 -1.80 32.24 -0.44
N MET A 23 -2.65 31.22 -0.65
CA MET A 23 -3.02 30.80 -2.00
C MET A 23 -3.90 31.89 -2.61
N LEU A 24 -3.24 32.81 -3.31
CA LEU A 24 -3.87 33.74 -4.22
C LEU A 24 -4.28 32.95 -5.49
N ILE A 25 -5.56 32.59 -5.56
CA ILE A 25 -6.21 32.20 -6.81
C ILE A 25 -6.37 33.48 -7.64
N CYS A 26 -5.40 33.77 -8.51
CA CYS A 26 -5.53 34.72 -9.61
C CYS A 26 -4.81 34.15 -10.83
N GLY A 27 -5.59 33.76 -11.82
CA GLY A 27 -5.09 33.22 -13.07
C GLY A 27 -4.37 34.26 -13.92
N VAL A 28 -3.35 33.80 -14.65
CA VAL A 28 -3.08 34.19 -16.04
C VAL A 28 -2.52 32.95 -16.73
N LEU A 29 -3.35 32.29 -17.53
CA LEU A 29 -2.91 31.40 -18.59
C LEU A 29 -2.41 32.27 -19.75
N ALA A 30 -1.19 32.02 -20.21
CA ALA A 30 -0.76 32.38 -21.55
C ALA A 30 0.37 31.42 -21.97
N SER A 31 -0.01 30.24 -22.46
CA SER A 31 0.79 29.48 -23.41
C SER A 31 -0.14 29.02 -24.54
N CYS A 32 0.31 29.25 -25.76
CA CYS A 32 -0.47 29.27 -26.97
C CYS A 32 -1.09 27.92 -27.35
N SER A 33 -2.37 28.01 -27.74
CA SER A 33 -3.14 27.15 -28.66
C SER A 33 -2.47 25.89 -29.20
N SER A 34 -2.93 24.75 -28.71
CA SER A 34 -3.31 23.63 -29.59
C SER A 34 -4.83 23.50 -29.51
N GLU A 35 -5.43 23.25 -30.66
CA GLU A 35 -6.83 23.43 -31.00
C GLU A 35 -7.81 22.65 -30.12
N ASP A 36 -9.01 23.22 -29.96
CA ASP A 36 -10.19 22.66 -29.30
C ASP A 36 -10.43 21.18 -29.68
N GLU A 37 -10.17 20.25 -28.76
CA GLU A 37 -11.05 19.09 -28.69
C GLU A 37 -12.38 19.55 -28.07
N SER A 38 -13.32 19.92 -28.94
CA SER A 38 -14.67 20.32 -28.59
C SER A 38 -15.36 19.22 -27.77
N THR A 39 -15.39 19.37 -26.44
CA THR A 39 -16.23 18.60 -25.54
C THR A 39 -17.67 19.05 -25.77
N ALA A 40 -18.58 18.14 -26.12
CA ALA A 40 -19.95 18.54 -26.42
C ALA A 40 -20.64 19.01 -25.12
N PRO A 41 -21.13 20.26 -25.05
CA PRO A 41 -21.86 20.73 -23.88
C PRO A 41 -23.16 19.94 -23.73
N LEU A 42 -23.47 19.53 -22.51
CA LEU A 42 -24.72 18.82 -22.20
C LEU A 42 -25.82 19.82 -21.83
N PRO A 43 -27.09 19.56 -22.22
CA PRO A 43 -28.24 20.33 -21.76
C PRO A 43 -28.31 20.43 -20.23
N ASP A 44 -28.45 21.66 -19.73
CA ASP A 44 -28.58 21.94 -18.31
C ASP A 44 -29.73 21.15 -17.67
N GLY A 45 -29.46 20.56 -16.49
CA GLY A 45 -30.46 19.84 -15.71
C GLY A 45 -30.88 18.48 -16.25
N LYS A 46 -30.30 18.00 -17.37
CA LYS A 46 -30.74 16.76 -18.02
C LYS A 46 -30.04 15.49 -17.53
N TYR A 47 -28.78 15.59 -17.14
CA TYR A 47 -27.95 14.44 -16.76
C TYR A 47 -27.54 14.56 -15.29
N PRO A 48 -28.40 14.12 -14.34
CA PRO A 48 -28.08 14.17 -12.92
C PRO A 48 -26.97 13.18 -12.58
N LEU A 49 -26.17 13.52 -11.58
CA LEU A 49 -25.17 12.62 -11.02
C LEU A 49 -25.86 11.43 -10.32
N GLN A 50 -25.59 10.22 -10.80
CA GLN A 50 -26.11 8.97 -10.23
C GLN A 50 -25.01 8.28 -9.42
N LEU A 51 -25.27 8.07 -8.12
CA LEU A 51 -24.29 7.52 -7.18
C LEU A 51 -24.83 6.24 -6.52
N THR A 52 -23.98 5.22 -6.53
CA THR A 52 -24.04 4.10 -5.61
C THR A 52 -22.81 4.14 -4.73
N ALA A 53 -22.91 3.65 -3.52
CA ALA A 53 -21.81 3.62 -2.57
C ALA A 53 -21.81 2.31 -1.79
N GLU A 54 -20.61 1.82 -1.58
CA GLU A 54 -20.34 0.71 -0.70
C GLU A 54 -19.27 1.12 0.31
N VAL A 55 -19.45 0.71 1.56
CA VAL A 55 -18.33 0.64 2.49
C VAL A 55 -17.62 -0.68 2.20
N ALA A 56 -16.29 -0.67 2.10
CA ALA A 56 -15.54 -1.86 1.72
C ALA A 56 -15.89 -3.08 2.60
N GLN A 57 -16.61 -4.05 2.00
CA GLN A 57 -17.10 -5.32 2.56
C GLN A 57 -18.00 -5.24 3.82
N PRO A 58 -19.33 -5.23 3.68
CA PRO A 58 -20.23 -5.15 4.84
C PRO A 58 -20.36 -6.50 5.58
N GLN A 59 -20.02 -6.51 6.87
CA GLN A 59 -20.52 -7.48 7.85
C GLN A 59 -20.83 -6.75 9.17
N THR A 60 -22.06 -6.91 9.64
CA THR A 60 -22.66 -6.28 10.83
C THR A 60 -21.90 -6.59 12.12
N ARG A 61 -21.30 -5.57 12.78
CA ARG A 61 -20.97 -5.55 14.22
C ARG A 61 -21.12 -4.15 14.79
N ALA A 62 -21.33 -4.06 16.11
CA ALA A 62 -21.70 -2.84 16.80
C ALA A 62 -20.46 -2.01 17.16
N GLY A 63 -20.46 -0.72 16.83
CA GLY A 63 -19.42 0.25 17.23
C GLY A 63 -19.17 1.36 16.21
N GLY A 64 -18.98 1.02 14.93
CA GLY A 64 -18.57 1.94 13.85
C GLY A 64 -19.56 2.07 12.67
N LYS A 65 -19.12 2.73 11.58
CA LYS A 65 -19.89 2.86 10.33
C LYS A 65 -19.48 1.78 9.31
N ASP A 66 -19.84 0.54 9.60
CA ASP A 66 -19.41 -0.63 8.80
C ASP A 66 -20.43 -1.04 7.70
N ALA A 67 -21.61 -0.42 7.67
CA ALA A 67 -22.62 -0.58 6.64
C ALA A 67 -23.57 0.65 6.62
N TRP A 68 -24.22 0.89 5.49
CA TRP A 68 -25.28 1.89 5.40
C TRP A 68 -26.57 1.36 6.03
N THR A 69 -27.12 2.11 6.97
CA THR A 69 -28.40 1.79 7.64
C THR A 69 -29.59 2.56 7.04
N GLY A 70 -29.30 3.54 6.19
CA GLY A 70 -30.28 4.40 5.53
C GLY A 70 -30.51 5.69 6.32
N GLY A 71 -30.56 6.81 5.61
CA GLY A 71 -30.72 8.15 6.16
C GLY A 71 -29.40 8.87 6.48
N GLU A 72 -28.26 8.21 6.32
CA GLU A 72 -26.95 8.87 6.51
C GLU A 72 -26.70 9.93 5.44
N GLU A 73 -26.18 11.09 5.86
CA GLU A 73 -25.78 12.15 4.95
C GLU A 73 -24.31 11.98 4.54
N ILE A 74 -24.05 12.12 3.23
CA ILE A 74 -22.72 12.23 2.65
C ILE A 74 -22.56 13.60 1.99
N ARG A 75 -21.37 14.17 2.04
CA ARG A 75 -20.99 15.31 1.21
C ARG A 75 -20.40 14.80 -0.09
N VAL A 76 -20.77 15.43 -1.20
CA VAL A 76 -20.31 15.09 -2.55
C VAL A 76 -19.67 16.32 -3.17
N SER A 77 -18.51 16.16 -3.80
CA SER A 77 -17.89 17.15 -4.67
C SER A 77 -17.70 16.59 -6.08
N LEU A 78 -17.86 17.46 -7.08
CA LEU A 78 -17.66 17.16 -8.49
C LEU A 78 -16.58 18.11 -9.03
N GLU A 79 -15.52 17.55 -9.60
CA GLU A 79 -14.43 18.31 -10.19
C GLU A 79 -14.94 19.30 -11.24
N GLY A 80 -14.40 20.53 -11.20
CA GLY A 80 -14.86 21.63 -12.05
C GLY A 80 -16.12 22.35 -11.54
N VAL A 81 -16.75 21.89 -10.45
CA VAL A 81 -17.89 22.57 -9.81
C VAL A 81 -17.49 23.11 -8.44
N PHE A 82 -17.80 24.38 -8.18
CA PHE A 82 -17.49 25.03 -6.90
C PHE A 82 -18.41 24.53 -5.78
N GLY A 83 -17.81 24.15 -4.65
CA GLY A 83 -18.52 23.70 -3.45
C GLY A 83 -18.82 22.20 -3.41
N ASN A 84 -19.50 21.78 -2.34
CA ASN A 84 -20.00 20.42 -2.15
C ASN A 84 -21.54 20.44 -1.96
N LYS A 85 -22.18 19.30 -2.14
CA LYS A 85 -23.63 19.11 -1.97
C LYS A 85 -23.93 17.91 -1.08
N THR A 86 -25.08 17.90 -0.42
CA THR A 86 -25.50 16.82 0.47
C THR A 86 -26.34 15.78 -0.25
N TYR A 87 -25.94 14.53 -0.16
CA TYR A 87 -26.71 13.38 -0.60
C TYR A 87 -27.07 12.52 0.62
N VAL A 88 -28.19 11.82 0.55
CA VAL A 88 -28.70 10.91 1.57
C VAL A 88 -28.57 9.49 1.05
N MET A 89 -27.97 8.64 1.86
CA MET A 89 -27.82 7.21 1.59
C MET A 89 -29.12 6.47 1.93
N ASP A 90 -29.49 5.49 1.11
CA ASP A 90 -30.43 4.45 1.51
C ASP A 90 -29.67 3.21 2.06
N ALA A 91 -30.41 2.30 2.67
CA ALA A 91 -29.84 1.07 3.24
C ALA A 91 -29.29 0.09 2.17
N SER A 92 -29.59 0.32 0.89
CA SER A 92 -29.08 -0.48 -0.24
C SER A 92 -27.80 0.09 -0.84
N GLY A 93 -27.30 1.22 -0.30
CA GLY A 93 -26.11 1.89 -0.81
C GLY A 93 -26.37 2.81 -2.01
N ASN A 94 -27.60 3.21 -2.30
CA ASN A 94 -27.84 4.28 -3.28
C ASN A 94 -27.79 5.64 -2.59
N ALA A 95 -27.25 6.66 -3.27
CA ALA A 95 -27.26 8.03 -2.77
C ALA A 95 -28.17 8.91 -3.63
N SER A 96 -29.11 9.61 -2.99
CA SER A 96 -29.97 10.60 -3.64
C SER A 96 -29.66 12.00 -3.13
N PRO A 97 -29.76 13.06 -3.95
CA PRO A 97 -29.67 14.44 -3.46
C PRO A 97 -30.67 14.68 -2.33
N LYS A 98 -30.26 15.41 -1.28
CA LYS A 98 -31.15 15.73 -0.15
C LYS A 98 -32.39 16.53 -0.57
N ASP A 99 -32.22 17.38 -1.58
CA ASP A 99 -33.25 18.18 -2.23
C ASP A 99 -32.78 18.58 -3.65
N ALA A 100 -33.59 19.35 -4.37
CA ALA A 100 -33.31 19.77 -5.74
C ALA A 100 -32.04 20.66 -5.84
N ASP A 101 -31.76 21.48 -4.82
CA ASP A 101 -30.59 22.37 -4.80
C ASP A 101 -29.29 21.58 -4.57
N ASN A 102 -29.39 20.40 -3.97
CA ASN A 102 -28.29 19.47 -3.75
C ASN A 102 -28.02 18.51 -4.92
N ALA A 103 -28.75 18.61 -6.04
CA ALA A 103 -28.44 17.80 -7.22
C ALA A 103 -27.25 18.36 -8.01
N PHE A 104 -26.25 17.50 -8.28
CA PHE A 104 -25.25 17.76 -9.32
C PHE A 104 -25.74 17.29 -10.69
N TYR A 105 -25.32 18.02 -11.72
CA TYR A 105 -25.59 17.69 -13.13
C TYR A 105 -24.30 17.79 -13.93
N TRP A 106 -24.11 16.86 -14.86
CA TRP A 106 -23.00 16.88 -15.80
C TRP A 106 -23.14 18.05 -16.77
N LYS A 107 -22.03 18.76 -17.01
CA LYS A 107 -22.00 19.96 -17.88
C LYS A 107 -21.47 19.67 -19.28
N ASN A 108 -20.65 18.64 -19.42
CA ASN A 108 -20.07 18.22 -20.68
C ASN A 108 -19.88 16.70 -20.70
N THR A 109 -19.36 16.20 -21.82
CA THR A 109 -19.11 14.77 -22.04
C THR A 109 -17.80 14.27 -21.42
N ASP A 110 -17.10 15.08 -20.64
CA ASP A 110 -15.79 14.72 -20.10
C ASP A 110 -15.93 13.83 -18.88
N GLU A 111 -14.87 13.08 -18.61
CA GLU A 111 -14.74 12.42 -17.33
C GLU A 111 -14.37 13.45 -16.25
N ALA A 112 -14.96 13.31 -15.07
CA ALA A 112 -14.65 14.15 -13.93
C ALA A 112 -14.51 13.32 -12.67
N ARG A 113 -13.64 13.76 -11.76
CA ARG A 113 -13.54 13.17 -10.42
C ARG A 113 -14.74 13.54 -9.57
N VAL A 114 -15.35 12.53 -8.98
CA VAL A 114 -16.33 12.66 -7.90
C VAL A 114 -15.65 12.23 -6.61
N SER A 115 -15.82 13.02 -5.55
CA SER A 115 -15.36 12.65 -4.20
C SER A 115 -16.52 12.74 -3.22
N ALA A 116 -16.53 11.89 -2.20
CA ALA A 116 -17.53 11.94 -1.16
C ALA A 116 -16.96 11.58 0.22
N TRP A 117 -17.56 12.13 1.29
CA TRP A 117 -17.15 11.84 2.67
C TRP A 117 -18.31 11.95 3.68
N THR A 118 -18.15 11.30 4.84
CA THR A 118 -19.09 11.33 5.98
C THR A 118 -18.42 10.79 7.25
N PRO A 119 -18.81 11.19 8.48
CA PRO A 119 -19.59 12.38 8.76
C PRO A 119 -18.76 13.62 8.46
N ASP A 120 -19.45 14.76 8.40
CA ASP A 120 -18.83 16.05 8.18
C ASP A 120 -18.53 16.70 9.53
N ILE A 121 -17.30 16.52 10.02
CA ILE A 121 -16.85 17.04 11.33
C ILE A 121 -15.90 18.24 11.14
N GLU A 122 -16.36 19.28 10.45
CA GLU A 122 -15.54 20.49 10.18
C GLU A 122 -15.13 21.23 11.46
N SER A 123 -15.96 21.18 12.49
CA SER A 123 -15.62 21.67 13.83
C SER A 123 -14.90 20.61 14.64
N GLU A 124 -14.01 21.06 15.51
CA GLU A 124 -13.36 20.21 16.52
C GLU A 124 -14.41 19.40 17.29
N THR A 125 -14.18 18.08 17.33
CA THR A 125 -15.08 17.07 17.87
C THR A 125 -14.34 16.29 18.95
N ASP A 126 -14.95 16.18 20.12
CA ASP A 126 -14.43 15.40 21.26
C ASP A 126 -14.72 13.91 21.06
N ILE A 127 -13.65 13.11 21.07
CA ILE A 127 -13.65 11.65 20.90
C ILE A 127 -13.07 10.92 22.13
N SER A 128 -12.97 11.61 23.28
CA SER A 128 -12.40 11.08 24.52
C SER A 128 -13.23 9.96 25.15
N ASP A 129 -14.54 9.90 24.93
CA ASP A 129 -15.39 8.79 25.38
C ASP A 129 -16.03 8.05 24.20
N GLN A 130 -15.50 6.87 23.90
CA GLN A 130 -15.99 5.97 22.84
C GLN A 130 -16.71 4.75 23.41
N SER A 131 -17.01 4.74 24.71
CA SER A 131 -17.63 3.57 25.36
C SER A 131 -19.03 3.23 24.82
N GLY A 132 -19.71 4.20 24.19
CA GLY A 132 -20.96 4.00 23.46
C GLY A 132 -20.81 3.64 21.98
N GLY A 133 -19.58 3.46 21.49
CA GLY A 133 -19.25 3.33 20.06
C GLY A 133 -18.66 4.61 19.48
N TYR A 134 -18.26 4.54 18.21
CA TYR A 134 -17.48 5.55 17.50
C TYR A 134 -18.04 5.94 16.12
N ALA A 135 -19.21 5.44 15.74
CA ALA A 135 -19.86 5.73 14.45
C ALA A 135 -20.09 7.23 14.18
N ALA A 136 -20.28 8.05 15.22
CA ALA A 136 -20.55 9.49 15.07
C ALA A 136 -19.37 10.31 14.53
N PHE A 137 -18.15 9.78 14.64
CA PHE A 137 -16.90 10.42 14.21
C PHE A 137 -16.01 9.49 13.38
N ASP A 138 -16.53 8.34 12.96
CA ASP A 138 -15.87 7.43 12.01
C ASP A 138 -15.90 8.00 10.59
N VAL A 139 -14.87 8.77 10.24
CA VAL A 139 -14.78 9.44 8.94
C VAL A 139 -14.46 8.45 7.83
N LEU A 140 -15.32 8.43 6.82
CA LEU A 140 -15.21 7.69 5.58
C LEU A 140 -14.98 8.64 4.40
N TYR A 141 -14.26 8.18 3.38
CA TYR A 141 -14.04 8.91 2.14
C TYR A 141 -14.03 7.99 0.92
N ALA A 142 -14.56 8.45 -0.21
CA ALA A 142 -14.47 7.78 -1.50
C ALA A 142 -14.09 8.77 -2.61
N SER A 143 -13.44 8.27 -3.66
CA SER A 143 -13.26 9.01 -4.91
C SER A 143 -13.29 8.07 -6.10
N ALA A 144 -13.96 8.50 -7.17
CA ALA A 144 -14.06 7.76 -8.43
C ALA A 144 -14.02 8.75 -9.62
N ILE A 145 -13.57 8.27 -10.77
CA ILE A 145 -13.74 8.98 -12.04
C ILE A 145 -15.05 8.52 -12.66
N GLY A 146 -15.86 9.46 -13.14
CA GLY A 146 -17.15 9.16 -13.73
C GLY A 146 -17.50 10.05 -14.91
N ARG A 147 -18.66 9.77 -15.52
CA ARG A 147 -19.15 10.40 -16.74
C ARG A 147 -20.68 10.47 -16.73
N TYR A 148 -21.24 11.31 -17.59
CA TYR A 148 -22.68 11.60 -17.66
C TYR A 148 -23.61 10.43 -18.00
N ASP A 149 -23.08 9.38 -18.63
CA ASP A 149 -23.84 8.22 -19.13
C ASP A 149 -23.68 6.97 -18.25
N GLN A 150 -23.14 7.12 -17.03
CA GLN A 150 -22.91 6.03 -16.10
C GLN A 150 -23.34 6.36 -14.67
N ALA A 151 -23.73 5.30 -13.95
CA ALA A 151 -23.80 5.33 -12.50
C ALA A 151 -22.39 5.17 -11.92
N ILE A 152 -22.04 5.99 -10.94
CA ILE A 152 -20.72 5.96 -10.31
C ILE A 152 -20.81 5.17 -9.02
N ASN A 153 -19.93 4.20 -8.86
CA ASN A 153 -19.76 3.47 -7.62
C ASN A 153 -18.65 4.12 -6.78
N LEU A 154 -19.01 4.56 -5.58
CA LEU A 154 -18.13 5.15 -4.59
C LEU A 154 -17.78 4.12 -3.53
N ARG A 155 -16.53 3.65 -3.56
CA ARG A 155 -16.02 2.75 -2.54
C ARG A 155 -15.40 3.55 -1.40
N PHE A 156 -16.11 3.60 -0.27
CA PHE A 156 -15.69 4.33 0.92
C PHE A 156 -14.63 3.56 1.70
N ILE A 157 -13.62 4.30 2.15
CA ILE A 157 -12.55 3.85 3.04
C ILE A 157 -12.54 4.68 4.32
N HIS A 158 -12.20 4.06 5.44
CA HIS A 158 -12.04 4.77 6.71
C HIS A 158 -10.84 5.71 6.68
N ARG A 159 -10.92 6.80 7.45
CA ARG A 159 -9.92 7.88 7.53
C ARG A 159 -9.35 8.09 8.93
N MET A 160 -9.95 7.47 9.94
CA MET A 160 -9.37 7.37 11.28
C MET A 160 -8.43 6.15 11.36
N ALA A 161 -7.56 6.10 12.36
CA ALA A 161 -6.86 4.87 12.74
C ALA A 161 -7.68 4.13 13.79
N LYS A 162 -7.84 2.81 13.64
CA LYS A 162 -8.50 1.96 14.63
C LYS A 162 -7.46 1.28 15.50
N ILE A 163 -7.50 1.51 16.81
CA ILE A 163 -6.73 0.79 17.81
C ILE A 163 -7.60 -0.35 18.34
N GLU A 164 -7.08 -1.56 18.34
CA GLU A 164 -7.73 -2.73 18.93
C GLU A 164 -6.82 -3.33 20.00
N VAL A 165 -7.37 -3.64 21.17
CA VAL A 165 -6.64 -4.26 22.28
C VAL A 165 -7.33 -5.54 22.71
N ILE A 166 -6.55 -6.62 22.80
CA ILE A 166 -6.94 -7.92 23.35
C ILE A 166 -6.08 -8.15 24.58
N LEU A 167 -6.72 -8.42 25.73
CA LEU A 167 -6.01 -8.80 26.95
C LEU A 167 -5.93 -10.32 27.07
N LYS A 168 -4.81 -10.81 27.61
CA LYS A 168 -4.61 -12.22 28.00
C LYS A 168 -4.07 -12.29 29.41
N ALA A 169 -4.56 -13.24 30.20
CA ALA A 169 -4.00 -13.52 31.51
C ALA A 169 -2.64 -14.23 31.35
N GLY A 170 -1.65 -13.74 32.09
CA GLY A 170 -0.33 -14.34 32.21
C GLY A 170 -0.05 -14.79 33.64
N GLU A 171 1.22 -15.08 33.93
CA GLU A 171 1.63 -15.53 35.26
C GLU A 171 1.24 -14.54 36.37
N GLY A 172 0.53 -15.04 37.39
CA GLY A 172 0.12 -14.26 38.56
C GLY A 172 -1.09 -13.34 38.35
N ILE A 173 -1.79 -13.44 37.21
CA ILE A 173 -3.07 -12.76 36.96
C ILE A 173 -4.12 -13.81 36.63
N THR A 174 -5.28 -13.76 37.30
CA THR A 174 -6.42 -14.62 37.00
C THR A 174 -7.30 -14.04 35.89
N GLU A 175 -8.08 -14.89 35.22
CA GLU A 175 -9.07 -14.42 34.23
C GLU A 175 -10.14 -13.50 34.85
N GLU A 176 -10.51 -13.73 36.12
CA GLU A 176 -11.47 -12.86 36.84
C GLU A 176 -10.88 -11.46 37.10
N GLU A 177 -9.61 -11.37 37.51
CA GLU A 177 -8.92 -10.10 37.65
C GLU A 177 -8.77 -9.38 36.31
N LEU A 178 -8.55 -10.13 35.22
CA LEU A 178 -8.45 -9.59 33.87
C LEU A 178 -9.80 -9.09 33.34
N GLU A 179 -10.90 -9.78 33.64
CA GLU A 179 -12.26 -9.32 33.27
C GLU A 179 -12.67 -8.04 33.99
N GLY A 180 -12.11 -7.78 35.18
CA GLY A 180 -12.26 -6.53 35.91
C GLY A 180 -11.32 -5.39 35.44
N ALA A 181 -10.47 -5.63 34.44
CA ALA A 181 -9.49 -4.65 33.99
C ALA A 181 -10.14 -3.46 33.28
N THR A 182 -9.57 -2.27 33.50
CA THR A 182 -9.89 -1.08 32.71
C THR A 182 -8.78 -0.82 31.70
N VAL A 183 -9.15 -0.55 30.45
CA VAL A 183 -8.22 -0.17 29.38
C VAL A 183 -8.45 1.29 29.03
N THR A 184 -7.36 2.07 28.99
CA THR A 184 -7.33 3.45 28.53
C THR A 184 -6.36 3.57 27.36
N ILE A 185 -6.78 4.23 26.28
CA ILE A 185 -5.94 4.56 25.14
C ILE A 185 -5.46 6.00 25.29
N PHE A 186 -4.21 6.27 24.91
CA PHE A 186 -3.66 7.62 24.87
C PHE A 186 -3.49 8.10 23.43
N GLY A 187 -3.80 9.37 23.19
CA GLY A 187 -3.67 10.04 21.91
C GLY A 187 -4.51 11.31 21.87
N ASP A 188 -4.59 11.96 20.72
CA ASP A 188 -5.39 13.19 20.57
C ASP A 188 -6.89 12.91 20.76
N PRO A 189 -7.51 13.45 21.84
CA PRO A 189 -8.92 13.25 22.14
C PRO A 189 -9.82 14.18 21.33
N LEU A 190 -9.27 15.07 20.51
CA LEU A 190 -9.99 15.99 19.65
C LEU A 190 -9.65 15.72 18.18
N THR A 191 -10.64 15.82 17.31
CA THR A 191 -10.41 15.68 15.86
C THR A 191 -11.34 16.56 15.05
N HIS A 192 -10.92 16.90 13.85
CA HIS A 192 -11.76 17.53 12.84
C HIS A 192 -11.45 16.94 11.47
N SER A 193 -12.33 17.18 10.50
CA SER A 193 -12.13 16.77 9.12
C SER A 193 -12.49 17.88 8.15
N THR A 194 -11.75 18.00 7.06
CA THR A 194 -12.08 18.88 5.93
C THR A 194 -12.05 18.08 4.66
N ALA A 195 -13.15 18.05 3.91
CA ALA A 195 -13.28 17.25 2.68
C ALA A 195 -12.92 15.76 2.87
N GLY A 196 -13.24 15.19 4.05
CA GLY A 196 -12.91 13.81 4.41
C GLY A 196 -11.42 13.56 4.73
N LEU A 197 -10.60 14.60 4.86
CA LEU A 197 -9.26 14.52 5.41
C LEU A 197 -9.32 14.79 6.91
N VAL A 198 -8.86 13.83 7.70
CA VAL A 198 -8.87 13.90 9.16
C VAL A 198 -7.58 14.52 9.67
N SER A 199 -7.70 15.36 10.69
CA SER A 199 -6.55 15.87 11.46
C SER A 199 -6.79 15.79 12.97
N PRO A 200 -5.72 15.73 13.78
CA PRO A 200 -5.78 15.95 15.22
C PRO A 200 -6.26 17.39 15.52
N GLY A 201 -7.01 17.57 16.61
CA GLY A 201 -7.61 18.85 17.00
C GLY A 201 -6.63 19.75 17.73
N ASP A 202 -6.20 19.32 18.93
CA ASP A 202 -5.34 20.12 19.82
C ASP A 202 -3.89 19.61 19.89
N GLN A 203 -3.59 18.47 19.27
CA GLN A 203 -2.31 17.77 19.26
C GLN A 203 -1.83 17.36 20.66
N SER A 204 -2.75 17.18 21.61
CA SER A 204 -2.46 16.66 22.94
C SER A 204 -2.45 15.14 22.96
N ASP A 205 -1.70 14.54 23.88
CA ASP A 205 -1.73 13.08 24.10
C ASP A 205 -2.63 12.79 25.31
N GLY A 206 -3.95 12.97 25.12
CA GLY A 206 -4.99 12.84 26.15
C GLY A 206 -5.48 11.40 26.37
N GLU A 207 -6.37 11.21 27.35
CA GLU A 207 -6.99 9.92 27.65
C GLU A 207 -8.25 9.70 26.80
N ILE A 208 -8.34 8.52 26.19
CA ILE A 208 -9.46 8.04 25.37
C ILE A 208 -9.97 6.74 25.99
N LYS A 209 -11.27 6.73 26.32
CA LYS A 209 -11.98 5.58 26.84
C LYS A 209 -12.51 4.73 25.67
N PRO A 210 -11.99 3.51 25.46
CA PRO A 210 -12.36 2.69 24.31
C PRO A 210 -13.77 2.10 24.45
N TYR A 211 -14.35 1.73 23.31
CA TYR A 211 -15.48 0.81 23.22
C TYR A 211 -15.03 -0.60 23.64
N TYR A 212 -15.86 -1.33 24.38
CA TYR A 212 -15.61 -2.75 24.71
C TYR A 212 -16.66 -3.64 24.05
N ASP A 213 -16.23 -4.47 23.10
CA ASP A 213 -17.05 -5.50 22.50
C ASP A 213 -17.04 -6.75 23.38
N ALA A 214 -18.12 -6.93 24.15
CA ALA A 214 -18.29 -8.08 25.04
C ALA A 214 -18.35 -9.43 24.29
N ALA A 215 -18.75 -9.47 23.01
CA ALA A 215 -18.83 -10.71 22.24
C ALA A 215 -17.46 -11.20 21.80
N THR A 216 -16.55 -10.28 21.48
CA THR A 216 -15.17 -10.62 21.05
C THR A 216 -14.12 -10.43 22.14
N LYS A 217 -14.51 -9.86 23.29
CA LYS A 217 -13.62 -9.46 24.39
C LYS A 217 -12.51 -8.52 23.90
N LYS A 218 -12.87 -7.53 23.08
CA LYS A 218 -11.95 -6.56 22.47
C LYS A 218 -12.25 -5.15 22.92
N TYR A 219 -11.21 -4.37 23.15
CA TYR A 219 -11.32 -2.93 23.29
C TYR A 219 -10.98 -2.27 21.96
N GLU A 220 -11.76 -1.28 21.55
CA GLU A 220 -11.62 -0.59 20.28
C GLU A 220 -11.70 0.92 20.47
N ALA A 221 -10.82 1.67 19.82
CA ALA A 221 -10.89 3.13 19.77
C ALA A 221 -10.47 3.64 18.40
N LEU A 222 -11.10 4.73 17.94
CA LEU A 222 -10.64 5.50 16.81
C LEU A 222 -9.79 6.67 17.27
N VAL A 223 -8.71 6.94 16.55
CA VAL A 223 -7.85 8.10 16.80
C VAL A 223 -7.53 8.81 15.47
N PRO A 224 -7.33 10.14 15.47
CA PRO A 224 -6.82 10.83 14.29
C PRO A 224 -5.38 10.39 13.98
N PRO A 225 -4.91 10.60 12.74
CA PRO A 225 -3.52 10.35 12.38
C PRO A 225 -2.54 11.12 13.28
N GLN A 226 -1.65 10.40 13.95
CA GLN A 226 -0.72 10.94 14.94
C GLN A 226 0.47 9.99 15.16
N ASP A 227 1.48 10.45 15.90
CA ASP A 227 2.66 9.64 16.24
C ASP A 227 2.81 9.49 17.75
N MET A 228 2.56 8.26 18.21
CA MET A 228 2.68 7.80 19.60
C MET A 228 3.97 7.00 19.84
N THR A 229 4.91 6.99 18.89
CA THR A 229 6.21 6.33 19.08
C THR A 229 6.97 6.99 20.23
N GLY A 230 7.41 6.18 21.18
CA GLY A 230 8.09 6.63 22.39
C GLY A 230 7.18 7.32 23.42
N LYS A 231 5.85 7.29 23.22
CA LYS A 231 4.85 7.86 24.13
C LYS A 231 3.93 6.79 24.72
N PRO A 232 3.36 6.99 25.93
CA PRO A 232 2.33 6.11 26.45
C PRO A 232 1.18 5.94 25.46
N LEU A 233 0.77 4.70 25.18
CA LEU A 233 -0.33 4.41 24.25
C LEU A 233 -1.48 3.66 24.91
N ILE A 234 -1.19 2.66 25.75
CA ILE A 234 -2.21 1.80 26.36
C ILE A 234 -1.92 1.67 27.84
N ARG A 235 -2.88 2.01 28.69
CA ARG A 235 -2.84 1.70 30.12
C ARG A 235 -3.87 0.62 30.45
N ILE A 236 -3.45 -0.36 31.23
CA ILE A 236 -4.27 -1.44 31.77
C ILE A 236 -4.25 -1.30 33.29
N SER A 237 -5.41 -1.07 33.88
CA SER A 237 -5.57 -0.94 35.34
C SER A 237 -6.28 -2.17 35.88
N ILE A 238 -5.65 -2.87 36.83
CA ILE A 238 -6.19 -4.04 37.54
C ILE A 238 -6.03 -3.79 39.03
N GLY A 239 -7.15 -3.63 39.75
CA GLY A 239 -7.14 -3.26 41.16
C GLY A 239 -6.43 -1.92 41.39
N SER A 240 -5.29 -1.93 42.11
CA SER A 240 -4.45 -0.75 42.36
C SER A 240 -3.22 -0.65 41.46
N ASN A 241 -3.04 -1.58 40.51
CA ASN A 241 -1.86 -1.65 39.65
C ASN A 241 -2.17 -1.11 38.27
N ASP A 242 -1.28 -0.28 37.75
CA ASP A 242 -1.33 0.25 36.39
C ASP A 242 -0.13 -0.26 35.58
N PHE A 243 -0.42 -0.86 34.42
CA PHE A 243 0.57 -1.26 33.43
C PHE A 243 0.43 -0.38 32.20
N THR A 244 1.52 0.23 31.74
CA THR A 244 1.50 1.13 30.59
C THR A 244 2.41 0.60 29.49
N TYR A 245 1.87 0.48 28.28
CA TYR A 245 2.61 0.16 27.07
C TYR A 245 2.99 1.45 26.32
N THR A 246 4.25 1.52 25.91
CA THR A 246 4.85 2.58 25.11
C THR A 246 5.45 1.96 23.85
N PRO A 247 4.96 2.28 22.65
CA PRO A 247 5.50 1.73 21.41
C PRO A 247 6.94 2.20 21.15
N GLU A 248 7.85 1.27 20.90
CA GLU A 248 9.28 1.58 20.67
C GLU A 248 9.62 1.86 19.20
N THR A 249 8.71 1.52 18.27
CA THR A 249 8.94 1.61 16.83
C THR A 249 7.84 2.37 16.13
N GLU A 250 8.16 3.03 15.01
CA GLU A 250 7.15 3.68 14.17
C GLU A 250 6.06 2.70 13.71
N ALA A 251 6.39 1.43 13.47
CA ALA A 251 5.42 0.42 13.06
C ALA A 251 4.32 0.18 14.10
N ALA A 252 4.63 0.39 15.38
CA ALA A 252 3.72 0.21 16.51
C ALA A 252 3.19 1.53 17.09
N GLY A 253 3.78 2.69 16.75
CA GLY A 253 3.40 3.98 17.32
C GLY A 253 2.87 5.01 16.32
N LYS A 254 3.13 4.85 15.02
CA LYS A 254 2.84 5.88 14.01
C LYS A 254 1.57 5.58 13.24
N PHE A 255 0.52 6.33 13.55
CA PHE A 255 -0.79 6.25 12.91
C PHE A 255 -0.84 7.22 11.73
N GLY A 256 -0.50 6.72 10.53
CA GLY A 256 -0.25 7.56 9.35
C GLY A 256 -1.45 8.36 8.82
N PHE A 257 -1.14 9.45 8.11
CA PHE A 257 -2.06 10.46 7.54
C PHE A 257 -3.19 9.94 6.64
N PHE A 258 -3.04 8.75 6.05
CA PHE A 258 -4.04 8.23 5.11
C PHE A 258 -5.21 7.53 5.80
N GLY A 259 -5.19 7.38 7.13
CA GLY A 259 -6.26 6.74 7.87
C GLY A 259 -6.53 5.30 7.43
N GLY A 260 -7.61 4.71 7.92
CA GLY A 260 -8.09 3.42 7.40
C GLY A 260 -7.15 2.26 7.68
N LYS A 261 -6.42 2.34 8.80
CA LYS A 261 -5.56 1.25 9.28
C LYS A 261 -5.99 0.82 10.67
N ARG A 262 -5.97 -0.49 10.89
CA ARG A 262 -6.20 -1.14 12.18
C ARG A 262 -4.86 -1.55 12.79
N TYR A 263 -4.63 -1.12 14.03
CA TYR A 263 -3.46 -1.43 14.85
C TYR A 263 -3.92 -2.29 16.02
N ALA A 264 -3.57 -3.58 16.00
CA ALA A 264 -4.01 -4.53 17.01
C ALA A 264 -2.89 -4.83 18.01
N TYR A 265 -3.22 -4.81 19.30
CA TYR A 265 -2.29 -5.10 20.39
C TYR A 265 -2.83 -6.26 21.21
N THR A 266 -2.10 -7.38 21.21
CA THR A 266 -2.35 -8.46 22.16
C THR A 266 -1.44 -8.27 23.35
N ILE A 267 -2.02 -8.04 24.52
CA ILE A 267 -1.28 -7.73 25.75
C ILE A 267 -1.48 -8.88 26.73
N THR A 268 -0.40 -9.58 27.04
CA THR A 268 -0.38 -10.57 28.12
C THR A 268 -0.02 -9.85 29.41
N VAL A 269 -0.94 -9.83 30.37
CA VAL A 269 -0.77 -9.14 31.65
C VAL A 269 -0.30 -10.14 32.71
N LYS A 270 0.84 -9.85 33.33
CA LYS A 270 1.45 -10.63 34.42
C LYS A 270 1.52 -9.77 35.67
N ALA A 271 1.58 -10.39 36.85
CA ALA A 271 1.75 -9.65 38.09
C ALA A 271 3.05 -8.80 38.10
N SER A 272 4.07 -9.24 37.33
CA SER A 272 5.36 -8.57 37.21
C SER A 272 5.46 -7.53 36.10
N GLY A 273 4.45 -7.40 35.21
CA GLY A 273 4.53 -6.52 34.04
C GLY A 273 3.64 -6.96 32.88
N ILE A 274 3.90 -6.41 31.69
CA ILE A 274 3.16 -6.74 30.47
C ILE A 274 4.10 -7.22 29.36
N GLU A 275 3.59 -8.13 28.53
CA GLU A 275 4.20 -8.52 27.26
C GLU A 275 3.25 -8.15 26.14
N VAL A 276 3.73 -7.34 25.21
CA VAL A 276 2.91 -6.78 24.13
C VAL A 276 3.35 -7.34 22.79
N THR A 277 2.40 -7.94 22.09
CA THR A 277 2.53 -8.28 20.67
C THR A 277 1.72 -7.25 19.88
N ALA A 278 2.41 -6.30 19.24
CA ALA A 278 1.81 -5.30 18.38
C ALA A 278 1.77 -5.81 16.92
N ALA A 279 0.60 -5.79 16.30
CA ALA A 279 0.42 -6.03 14.88
C ALA A 279 0.62 -4.72 14.10
N LYS A 280 1.34 -4.78 12.98
CA LYS A 280 1.54 -3.65 12.08
C LYS A 280 0.20 -3.20 11.48
N GLY A 281 0.00 -1.89 11.32
CA GLY A 281 -1.22 -1.28 10.80
C GLY A 281 -1.68 -1.85 9.45
N GLY A 282 -2.56 -2.85 9.49
CA GLY A 282 -3.22 -3.43 8.32
C GLY A 282 -4.39 -2.58 7.85
N THR A 283 -4.82 -2.73 6.61
CA THR A 283 -6.00 -2.02 6.08
C THR A 283 -7.21 -2.32 6.96
N TRP A 284 -7.88 -1.27 7.44
CA TRP A 284 -9.12 -1.39 8.19
C TRP A 284 -10.23 -1.77 7.22
N ASN A 285 -10.54 -3.06 7.19
CA ASN A 285 -11.69 -3.65 6.52
C ASN A 285 -12.68 -4.12 7.60
N ALA A 286 -13.98 -4.08 7.31
CA ALA A 286 -14.99 -4.60 8.22
C ALA A 286 -14.87 -6.13 8.36
N GLY A 287 -14.71 -6.61 9.59
CA GLY A 287 -14.48 -8.03 9.88
C GLY A 287 -13.51 -8.25 11.04
N GLY A 288 -14.05 -8.39 12.25
CA GLY A 288 -13.34 -8.92 13.41
C GLY A 288 -13.06 -10.42 13.28
N SER A 289 -12.19 -10.78 12.35
CA SER A 289 -11.32 -11.95 12.24
C SER A 289 -10.78 -11.83 10.82
N GLU A 290 -9.54 -11.43 10.63
CA GLU A 290 -8.46 -12.36 10.86
C GLU A 290 -7.62 -11.88 12.06
N ASN A 291 -7.39 -12.77 13.06
CA ASN A 291 -6.00 -12.91 13.53
C ASN A 291 -5.21 -12.93 12.25
N VAL A 292 -4.19 -12.10 12.01
CA VAL A 292 -3.43 -12.30 10.78
C VAL A 292 -2.96 -13.73 10.87
N GLY A 293 -3.65 -14.59 10.12
CA GLY A 293 -3.48 -16.01 10.25
C GLY A 293 -2.02 -16.14 9.94
N VAL A 294 -1.30 -16.89 10.77
CA VAL A 294 -0.11 -17.46 10.18
C VAL A 294 -0.67 -18.32 9.05
N THR A 295 -0.68 -17.77 7.84
CA THR A 295 -1.18 -18.42 6.64
C THR A 295 -0.36 -19.68 6.46
N ILE A 296 0.94 -19.55 6.74
CA ILE A 296 1.89 -20.64 6.67
C ILE A 296 2.92 -20.48 7.79
N THR A 297 3.03 -21.50 8.64
CA THR A 297 4.13 -21.63 9.61
C THR A 297 5.17 -22.54 8.97
N TYR A 298 6.43 -22.15 9.10
CA TYR A 298 7.57 -22.91 8.65
C TYR A 298 8.45 -23.28 9.84
N ASP A 299 8.81 -24.55 9.94
CA ASP A 299 9.77 -25.04 10.93
C ASP A 299 11.20 -25.10 10.37
N GLY A 300 11.36 -24.86 9.07
CA GLY A 300 12.65 -24.89 8.36
C GLY A 300 12.99 -26.24 7.74
N THR A 301 12.07 -27.21 7.76
CA THR A 301 12.23 -28.54 7.15
C THR A 301 11.46 -28.69 5.84
N GLU A 302 10.92 -27.60 5.31
CA GLU A 302 10.09 -27.62 4.11
C GLU A 302 10.87 -28.07 2.88
N THR A 303 10.22 -28.90 2.08
CA THR A 303 10.76 -29.40 0.82
C THR A 303 10.46 -28.48 -0.35
N GLU A 304 9.46 -27.59 -0.25
CA GLU A 304 9.09 -26.61 -1.26
C GLU A 304 9.83 -25.27 -1.03
N PRO A 305 10.16 -24.52 -2.09
CA PRO A 305 10.87 -23.25 -1.98
C PRO A 305 9.99 -22.16 -1.36
N LYS A 306 10.63 -21.24 -0.64
CA LYS A 306 9.99 -20.10 0.02
C LYS A 306 10.71 -18.80 -0.33
N ILE A 307 10.03 -17.67 -0.15
CA ILE A 307 10.69 -16.37 -0.27
C ILE A 307 11.90 -16.30 0.70
N GLY A 308 13.01 -15.78 0.20
CA GLY A 308 14.29 -15.64 0.91
C GLY A 308 15.21 -16.85 0.81
N ASP A 309 14.74 -17.99 0.31
CA ASP A 309 15.56 -19.19 0.13
C ASP A 309 16.74 -18.94 -0.81
N TYR A 310 17.86 -19.60 -0.52
CA TYR A 310 19.04 -19.56 -1.36
C TYR A 310 18.82 -20.47 -2.56
N TYR A 311 19.03 -19.97 -3.77
CA TYR A 311 18.93 -20.76 -5.00
C TYR A 311 20.31 -20.96 -5.62
N TYR A 312 20.64 -22.20 -5.95
CA TYR A 312 21.98 -22.64 -6.30
C TYR A 312 22.17 -22.86 -7.80
N SER A 313 23.44 -22.85 -8.25
CA SER A 313 23.80 -23.08 -9.66
C SER A 313 23.45 -24.47 -10.19
N ASP A 314 23.17 -25.44 -9.30
CA ASP A 314 22.71 -26.79 -9.66
C ASP A 314 21.18 -26.91 -9.73
N GLY A 315 20.44 -25.82 -9.48
CA GLY A 315 18.98 -25.77 -9.52
C GLY A 315 18.30 -26.19 -8.22
N THR A 316 19.06 -26.50 -7.17
CA THR A 316 18.52 -26.76 -5.84
C THR A 316 18.35 -25.48 -5.03
N TRP A 317 17.68 -25.57 -3.88
CA TRP A 317 17.55 -24.47 -2.92
C TRP A 317 17.74 -24.95 -1.48
N SER A 318 17.89 -24.00 -0.55
CA SER A 318 17.87 -24.28 0.89
C SER A 318 17.22 -23.13 1.67
N ASP A 319 16.77 -23.44 2.89
CA ASP A 319 16.06 -22.52 3.77
C ASP A 319 16.78 -21.17 3.92
N GLY A 320 16.06 -20.10 3.62
CA GLY A 320 16.49 -18.72 3.74
C GLY A 320 16.21 -18.09 5.10
N GLY A 321 15.45 -18.80 5.96
CA GLY A 321 15.11 -18.40 7.31
C GLY A 321 13.68 -17.90 7.51
N LEU A 322 12.78 -18.02 6.53
CA LEU A 322 11.38 -17.63 6.74
C LEU A 322 10.71 -18.61 7.71
N ARG A 323 9.99 -18.08 8.71
CA ARG A 323 9.31 -18.89 9.75
C ARG A 323 7.81 -18.68 9.77
N LYS A 324 7.32 -17.49 9.44
CA LYS A 324 5.89 -17.25 9.31
C LYS A 324 5.62 -16.32 8.14
N LEU A 325 4.65 -16.70 7.31
CA LEU A 325 4.02 -15.79 6.36
C LEU A 325 2.62 -15.47 6.87
N TYR A 326 2.38 -14.20 7.09
CA TYR A 326 1.12 -13.67 7.56
C TYR A 326 0.21 -13.31 6.37
N ALA A 327 -1.11 -13.38 6.54
CA ALA A 327 -2.09 -13.06 5.50
C ALA A 327 -1.97 -11.64 4.92
N ASP A 328 -1.39 -10.71 5.67
CA ASP A 328 -1.10 -9.34 5.23
C ASP A 328 0.22 -9.21 4.43
N GLY A 329 0.88 -10.33 4.15
CA GLY A 329 2.17 -10.40 3.46
C GLY A 329 3.38 -10.09 4.34
N THR A 330 3.20 -9.84 5.64
CA THR A 330 4.34 -9.68 6.55
C THR A 330 5.00 -11.03 6.82
N MET A 331 6.28 -10.96 7.19
CA MET A 331 7.15 -12.14 7.29
C MET A 331 7.90 -12.11 8.62
N GLU A 332 7.88 -13.23 9.33
CA GLU A 332 8.75 -13.47 10.49
C GLU A 332 9.90 -14.37 10.07
N TRP A 333 11.12 -13.97 10.42
CA TRP A 333 12.34 -14.68 10.08
C TRP A 333 12.95 -15.32 11.33
N ALA A 334 13.71 -16.40 11.14
CA ALA A 334 14.52 -17.00 12.18
C ALA A 334 15.48 -15.95 12.77
N GLU A 335 15.61 -15.94 14.09
CA GLU A 335 16.51 -15.04 14.83
C GLU A 335 17.95 -15.13 14.31
N THR A 336 18.41 -16.36 14.04
CA THR A 336 19.64 -16.63 13.31
C THR A 336 19.30 -17.12 11.91
N LYS A 337 19.59 -16.30 10.88
CA LYS A 337 19.35 -16.71 9.48
C LYS A 337 20.23 -17.92 9.12
N PRO A 338 19.64 -19.00 8.58
CA PRO A 338 20.40 -20.14 8.08
C PRO A 338 21.46 -19.70 7.07
N GLN A 339 22.59 -20.39 7.09
CA GLN A 339 23.64 -20.19 6.11
C GLN A 339 23.37 -21.07 4.88
N PRO A 340 23.87 -20.68 3.69
CA PRO A 340 23.85 -21.55 2.52
C PRO A 340 24.49 -22.91 2.81
N GLU A 341 24.03 -23.94 2.10
CA GLU A 341 24.60 -25.28 2.17
C GLU A 341 26.08 -25.27 1.79
N ASN A 342 26.89 -25.91 2.62
CA ASN A 342 28.33 -25.94 2.43
C ASN A 342 28.71 -26.60 1.10
N GLY A 343 29.58 -25.96 0.32
CA GLY A 343 30.03 -26.45 -0.97
C GLY A 343 29.08 -26.17 -2.15
N LYS A 344 27.91 -25.57 -1.92
CA LYS A 344 27.03 -25.11 -3.00
C LYS A 344 27.26 -23.63 -3.33
N ASN A 345 27.05 -23.29 -4.60
CA ASN A 345 27.24 -21.93 -5.11
C ASN A 345 25.89 -21.23 -5.26
N VAL A 346 25.61 -20.25 -4.40
CA VAL A 346 24.40 -19.43 -4.47
C VAL A 346 24.48 -18.52 -5.69
N ILE A 347 23.43 -18.46 -6.49
CA ILE A 347 23.33 -17.58 -7.67
C ILE A 347 22.14 -16.63 -7.63
N ALA A 348 21.15 -16.92 -6.78
CA ALA A 348 19.95 -16.12 -6.67
C ALA A 348 19.28 -16.29 -5.30
N ILE A 349 18.35 -15.39 -4.97
CA ILE A 349 17.45 -15.52 -3.83
C ILE A 349 16.03 -15.66 -4.34
N VAL A 350 15.27 -16.63 -3.85
CA VAL A 350 13.85 -16.80 -4.21
C VAL A 350 13.08 -15.59 -3.71
N PHE A 351 12.38 -14.88 -4.61
CA PHE A 351 11.56 -13.71 -4.23
C PHE A 351 10.06 -13.99 -4.27
N HIS A 352 9.64 -15.05 -4.96
CA HIS A 352 8.25 -15.50 -4.98
C HIS A 352 8.21 -17.02 -5.19
N ALA A 353 7.44 -17.72 -4.36
CA ALA A 353 7.23 -19.15 -4.46
C ALA A 353 5.92 -19.45 -5.17
N GLY A 354 5.91 -20.46 -6.04
CA GLY A 354 4.80 -20.77 -6.93
C GLY A 354 4.66 -19.81 -8.09
N HIS A 355 3.92 -20.26 -9.11
CA HIS A 355 3.55 -19.46 -10.27
C HIS A 355 2.55 -18.36 -9.89
N HIS A 356 2.85 -17.12 -10.26
CA HIS A 356 2.00 -15.98 -9.95
C HIS A 356 0.75 -15.95 -10.85
N GLU A 357 -0.42 -15.59 -10.32
CA GLU A 357 -1.69 -15.62 -11.07
C GLU A 357 -1.71 -14.66 -12.27
N ASN A 358 -0.99 -13.54 -12.16
CA ASN A 358 -0.85 -12.53 -13.22
C ASN A 358 0.34 -12.81 -14.17
N ASP A 359 0.98 -13.97 -14.06
CA ASP A 359 2.01 -14.40 -15.01
C ASP A 359 1.37 -15.21 -16.15
N ALA A 360 1.35 -14.62 -17.34
CA ALA A 360 0.83 -15.25 -18.55
C ALA A 360 1.91 -15.98 -19.36
N SER A 361 3.12 -16.13 -18.80
CA SER A 361 4.23 -16.82 -19.47
C SER A 361 3.98 -18.33 -19.55
N ASP A 362 4.34 -18.93 -20.68
CA ASP A 362 4.40 -20.38 -20.84
C ASP A 362 5.86 -20.86 -20.74
N TYR A 363 6.14 -21.65 -19.71
CA TYR A 363 7.49 -22.15 -19.43
C TYR A 363 7.80 -23.52 -20.05
N SER A 364 6.89 -24.11 -20.82
CA SER A 364 7.01 -25.48 -21.33
C SER A 364 8.20 -25.71 -22.26
N ALA A 365 8.61 -24.66 -22.99
CA ALA A 365 9.77 -24.69 -23.87
C ALA A 365 11.11 -24.44 -23.15
N THR A 366 11.09 -24.24 -21.83
CA THR A 366 12.28 -23.97 -21.02
C THR A 366 12.80 -25.22 -20.32
N GLY A 367 13.87 -25.07 -19.52
CA GLY A 367 14.36 -26.14 -18.65
C GLY A 367 13.34 -26.65 -17.64
N ILE A 368 12.31 -25.87 -17.31
CA ILE A 368 11.21 -26.25 -16.43
C ILE A 368 10.35 -27.36 -17.07
N GLY A 369 10.15 -27.30 -18.40
CA GLY A 369 9.38 -28.31 -19.13
C GLY A 369 7.88 -28.36 -18.80
N GLN A 370 7.34 -27.36 -18.10
CA GLN A 370 5.94 -27.25 -17.71
C GLN A 370 5.41 -25.85 -18.00
N GLN A 371 4.08 -25.68 -18.13
CA GLN A 371 3.50 -24.36 -18.38
C GLN A 371 3.70 -23.39 -17.21
N LYS A 372 3.65 -23.89 -15.97
CA LYS A 372 3.80 -23.11 -14.74
C LYS A 372 5.15 -23.36 -14.10
N CYS A 373 5.73 -22.33 -13.50
CA CYS A 373 6.96 -22.42 -12.70
C CYS A 373 6.67 -22.79 -11.23
N HIS A 374 7.70 -23.24 -10.54
CA HIS A 374 7.71 -23.50 -9.10
C HIS A 374 8.09 -22.26 -8.29
N GLY A 375 8.69 -21.26 -8.92
CA GLY A 375 8.95 -19.98 -8.30
C GLY A 375 9.84 -19.08 -9.15
N TYR A 376 10.24 -17.96 -8.55
CA TYR A 376 11.06 -16.95 -9.18
C TYR A 376 12.22 -16.56 -8.24
N ALA A 377 13.41 -16.39 -8.81
CA ALA A 377 14.61 -16.02 -8.07
C ALA A 377 15.33 -14.82 -8.69
N VAL A 378 15.81 -13.91 -7.84
CA VAL A 378 16.49 -12.67 -8.25
C VAL A 378 18.00 -12.79 -8.09
N ALA A 379 18.72 -12.28 -9.09
CA ALA A 379 20.17 -12.23 -9.15
C ALA A 379 20.83 -11.57 -7.93
N LEU A 380 21.99 -12.09 -7.51
CA LEU A 380 22.77 -11.54 -6.40
C LEU A 380 23.42 -10.18 -6.72
N GLN A 381 23.59 -9.86 -8.00
CA GLN A 381 24.28 -8.65 -8.47
C GLN A 381 23.54 -8.01 -9.64
N ASP A 382 23.71 -6.70 -9.79
CA ASP A 382 23.21 -5.99 -10.97
C ASP A 382 23.88 -6.56 -12.24
N ALA A 383 23.11 -6.66 -13.31
CA ALA A 383 23.63 -7.01 -14.62
C ALA A 383 24.48 -5.87 -15.22
N THR A 384 24.27 -4.64 -14.76
CA THR A 384 24.96 -3.45 -15.26
C THR A 384 25.82 -2.78 -14.19
N ASN A 385 26.92 -2.17 -14.63
CA ASN A 385 27.78 -1.31 -13.78
C ASN A 385 27.37 0.18 -13.82
N GLY A 386 26.40 0.53 -14.67
CA GLY A 386 25.90 1.89 -14.88
C GLY A 386 24.61 1.88 -15.70
N TYR A 387 24.11 3.06 -16.03
CA TYR A 387 22.85 3.17 -16.77
C TYR A 387 22.96 2.67 -18.21
N CYS A 388 21.90 1.99 -18.63
CA CYS A 388 21.72 1.51 -19.99
C CYS A 388 20.37 1.96 -20.55
N GLN A 389 20.23 1.89 -21.87
CA GLN A 389 18.97 2.12 -22.57
C GLN A 389 18.08 0.89 -22.45
N TRP A 390 16.78 1.09 -22.64
CA TRP A 390 15.84 -0.03 -22.71
C TRP A 390 15.85 -0.66 -24.10
N GLY A 391 15.66 0.15 -25.15
CA GLY A 391 15.59 -0.31 -26.54
C GLY A 391 15.07 0.75 -27.52
N VAL A 392 14.44 0.30 -28.61
CA VAL A 392 14.01 1.14 -29.73
C VAL A 392 12.85 2.07 -29.36
N TYR A 393 13.06 3.39 -29.51
CA TYR A 393 12.02 4.42 -29.40
C TYR A 393 11.08 4.40 -30.63
N GLY A 394 9.78 4.67 -30.41
CA GLY A 394 8.77 4.69 -31.47
C GLY A 394 8.34 3.31 -31.98
N THR A 395 8.70 2.23 -31.28
CA THR A 395 8.33 0.85 -31.62
C THR A 395 7.60 0.21 -30.46
N GLU A 396 6.35 -0.19 -30.66
CA GLU A 396 5.57 -0.96 -29.68
C GLU A 396 5.81 -2.47 -29.86
N LEU A 397 6.12 -3.16 -28.77
CA LEU A 397 6.30 -4.61 -28.73
C LEU A 397 5.10 -5.35 -28.10
N GLY A 398 4.21 -4.61 -27.44
CA GLY A 398 3.08 -5.17 -26.69
C GLY A 398 3.55 -5.88 -25.42
N CYS A 399 4.55 -5.34 -24.73
CA CYS A 399 5.06 -5.85 -23.46
C CYS A 399 4.29 -5.26 -22.28
N CYS A 400 2.98 -5.43 -22.27
CA CYS A 400 2.10 -5.02 -21.18
C CYS A 400 0.88 -5.94 -21.12
N PRO A 401 0.26 -6.11 -19.94
CA PRO A 401 -0.90 -6.97 -19.77
C PRO A 401 -2.13 -6.42 -20.50
N THR A 402 -2.98 -7.32 -20.95
CA THR A 402 -4.27 -7.00 -21.57
C THR A 402 -5.40 -7.72 -20.85
N ASP A 403 -6.59 -7.14 -20.83
CA ASP A 403 -7.79 -7.83 -20.36
C ASP A 403 -8.25 -8.92 -21.36
N GLY A 404 -9.31 -9.65 -21.00
CA GLY A 404 -9.88 -10.71 -21.85
C GLY A 404 -10.43 -10.22 -23.21
N SER A 405 -10.54 -8.91 -23.42
CA SER A 405 -10.91 -8.29 -24.70
C SER A 405 -9.70 -7.82 -25.52
N GLY A 406 -8.49 -7.96 -24.98
CA GLY A 406 -7.25 -7.50 -25.60
C GLY A 406 -6.91 -6.03 -25.32
N LYS A 407 -7.64 -5.35 -24.43
CA LYS A 407 -7.35 -3.96 -24.07
C LYS A 407 -6.21 -3.89 -23.04
N LYS A 408 -5.22 -3.03 -23.29
CA LYS A 408 -4.07 -2.82 -22.39
C LYS A 408 -4.53 -2.37 -21.00
N GLN A 409 -3.95 -2.97 -19.97
CA GLN A 409 -4.22 -2.66 -18.57
C GLN A 409 -3.15 -1.73 -17.99
N ASN A 410 -3.53 -0.91 -17.01
CA ASN A 410 -2.65 0.08 -16.40
C ASN A 410 -1.62 -0.56 -15.44
N ASN A 411 -0.54 -1.10 -16.03
CA ASN A 411 0.62 -1.63 -15.31
C ASN A 411 1.54 -0.56 -14.71
N TYR A 412 1.23 0.73 -14.90
CA TYR A 412 1.98 1.84 -14.29
C TYR A 412 1.49 2.15 -12.88
N SER A 413 0.18 2.35 -12.71
CA SER A 413 -0.45 2.62 -11.41
C SER A 413 -0.73 1.34 -10.61
N ALA A 414 -0.85 0.20 -11.28
CA ALA A 414 -1.04 -1.12 -10.67
C ALA A 414 0.03 -2.10 -11.20
N PRO A 415 1.31 -1.96 -10.80
CA PRO A 415 2.40 -2.79 -11.34
C PRO A 415 2.24 -4.29 -11.07
N ASP A 416 1.52 -4.67 -10.01
CA ASP A 416 1.35 -6.06 -9.58
C ASP A 416 0.46 -6.91 -10.53
N ILE A 417 -0.20 -6.28 -11.50
CA ILE A 417 -0.96 -7.00 -12.55
C ILE A 417 -0.04 -7.51 -13.68
N ASP A 418 1.23 -7.15 -13.68
CA ASP A 418 2.18 -7.45 -14.75
C ASP A 418 3.33 -8.32 -14.24
N TRP A 419 3.16 -9.64 -14.28
CA TRP A 419 4.16 -10.64 -13.86
C TRP A 419 4.79 -11.42 -15.01
N SER A 420 4.50 -11.03 -16.26
CA SER A 420 4.85 -11.80 -17.47
C SER A 420 6.26 -11.51 -18.01
N GLY A 421 7.25 -11.31 -17.14
CA GLY A 421 8.58 -10.84 -17.52
C GLY A 421 9.32 -11.77 -18.49
N TYR A 422 9.12 -13.09 -18.36
CA TYR A 422 9.69 -14.05 -19.30
C TYR A 422 9.08 -13.88 -20.69
N ALA A 423 7.75 -13.85 -20.80
CA ALA A 423 7.06 -13.64 -22.08
C ALA A 423 7.46 -12.31 -22.76
N TRP A 424 7.54 -11.22 -21.99
CA TRP A 424 7.99 -9.92 -22.50
C TRP A 424 9.43 -9.95 -22.97
N THR A 425 10.32 -10.59 -22.21
CA THR A 425 11.70 -10.79 -22.63
C THR A 425 11.79 -11.57 -23.94
N GLN A 426 10.97 -12.61 -24.16
CA GLN A 426 10.93 -13.33 -25.44
C GLN A 426 10.42 -12.47 -26.60
N LYS A 427 9.44 -11.60 -26.37
CA LYS A 427 8.99 -10.63 -27.39
C LYS A 427 10.12 -9.68 -27.78
N ILE A 428 10.87 -9.18 -26.81
CA ILE A 428 12.02 -8.29 -27.05
C ILE A 428 13.13 -9.03 -27.82
N ILE A 429 13.46 -10.26 -27.45
CA ILE A 429 14.42 -11.11 -28.18
C ILE A 429 13.98 -11.32 -29.63
N THR A 430 12.69 -11.57 -29.85
CA THR A 430 12.13 -11.75 -31.20
C THR A 430 12.23 -10.46 -32.01
N ALA A 431 11.92 -9.31 -31.40
CA ALA A 431 12.04 -8.00 -32.04
C ALA A 431 13.48 -7.63 -32.41
N ALA A 432 14.46 -8.06 -31.61
CA ALA A 432 15.88 -7.93 -31.95
C ALA A 432 16.30 -8.81 -33.14
N GLY A 433 15.49 -9.81 -33.52
CA GLY A 433 15.83 -10.82 -34.53
C GLY A 433 16.55 -12.05 -33.98
N GLY A 434 16.49 -12.27 -32.65
CA GLY A 434 17.10 -13.41 -31.98
C GLY A 434 18.08 -13.01 -30.87
N LYS A 435 18.40 -13.97 -29.98
CA LYS A 435 19.29 -13.74 -28.83
C LYS A 435 20.70 -13.31 -29.25
N ASP A 436 21.18 -13.77 -30.41
CA ASP A 436 22.48 -13.41 -30.99
C ASP A 436 22.53 -11.98 -31.55
N LYS A 437 21.37 -11.31 -31.68
CA LYS A 437 21.26 -9.92 -32.14
C LYS A 437 21.18 -8.90 -31.01
N LEU A 438 20.91 -9.36 -29.79
CA LEU A 438 20.97 -8.50 -28.61
C LEU A 438 22.38 -7.92 -28.44
N ASN A 439 22.46 -6.62 -28.17
CA ASN A 439 23.72 -5.95 -27.93
C ASN A 439 23.52 -4.69 -27.05
N ALA A 440 24.61 -4.21 -26.46
CA ALA A 440 24.58 -3.07 -25.54
C ALA A 440 24.72 -1.70 -26.21
N THR A 441 25.06 -1.64 -27.50
CA THR A 441 25.54 -0.43 -28.17
C THR A 441 24.50 0.25 -29.04
N GLU A 442 23.50 -0.49 -29.51
CA GLU A 442 22.46 0.00 -30.41
C GLU A 442 21.09 -0.18 -29.76
N ASP A 443 20.18 0.77 -30.00
CA ASP A 443 18.80 0.69 -29.52
C ASP A 443 18.09 -0.60 -29.98
N SER A 444 18.35 -1.03 -31.23
CA SER A 444 17.86 -2.29 -31.82
C SER A 444 18.45 -3.54 -31.18
N GLY A 445 19.54 -3.39 -30.42
CA GLY A 445 20.13 -4.45 -29.59
C GLY A 445 19.42 -4.66 -28.26
N TYR A 446 18.45 -3.79 -27.90
CA TYR A 446 17.72 -3.81 -26.62
C TYR A 446 18.65 -3.94 -25.39
N PRO A 447 19.45 -2.91 -25.06
CA PRO A 447 20.56 -3.03 -24.12
C PRO A 447 20.18 -3.59 -22.75
N ALA A 448 19.03 -3.18 -22.18
CA ALA A 448 18.56 -3.73 -20.90
C ALA A 448 18.35 -5.25 -20.95
N THR A 449 17.78 -5.76 -22.05
CA THR A 449 17.56 -7.20 -22.26
C THR A 449 18.86 -7.93 -22.57
N TYR A 450 19.77 -7.33 -23.34
CA TYR A 450 21.12 -7.86 -23.54
C TYR A 450 21.84 -8.08 -22.20
N TYR A 451 21.85 -7.07 -21.33
CA TYR A 451 22.50 -7.18 -20.02
C TYR A 451 21.86 -8.29 -19.19
N ALA A 452 20.54 -8.38 -19.17
CA ALA A 452 19.84 -9.37 -18.36
C ALA A 452 20.07 -10.82 -18.85
N VAL A 453 20.05 -11.05 -20.17
CA VAL A 453 19.90 -12.39 -20.79
C VAL A 453 21.21 -12.94 -21.36
N VAL A 454 22.15 -12.06 -21.75
CA VAL A 454 23.40 -12.43 -22.41
C VAL A 454 24.58 -12.18 -21.49
N ASP A 455 24.82 -10.92 -21.12
CA ASP A 455 25.99 -10.55 -20.33
C ASP A 455 25.94 -11.13 -18.91
N TYR A 456 24.80 -11.02 -18.23
CA TYR A 456 24.64 -11.63 -16.90
C TYR A 456 24.73 -13.16 -16.95
N ALA A 457 24.11 -13.79 -17.94
CA ALA A 457 24.14 -15.25 -18.10
C ALA A 457 25.55 -15.80 -18.40
N HIS A 458 26.39 -15.00 -19.07
CA HIS A 458 27.80 -15.36 -19.27
C HIS A 458 28.61 -15.32 -17.97
N LYS A 459 28.32 -14.34 -17.10
CA LYS A 459 28.99 -14.17 -15.80
C LYS A 459 28.50 -15.17 -14.76
N VAL A 460 27.20 -15.42 -14.74
CA VAL A 460 26.52 -16.30 -13.80
C VAL A 460 25.63 -17.25 -14.59
N PRO A 461 26.13 -18.45 -14.93
CA PRO A 461 25.32 -19.46 -15.60
C PRO A 461 24.09 -19.84 -14.76
N SER A 462 22.96 -20.01 -15.43
CA SER A 462 21.72 -20.47 -14.81
C SER A 462 21.61 -22.00 -14.90
N PRO A 463 20.89 -22.66 -13.98
CA PRO A 463 20.68 -24.10 -14.02
C PRO A 463 19.90 -24.54 -15.25
N ALA A 464 20.21 -25.73 -15.78
CA ALA A 464 19.58 -26.25 -16.99
C ALA A 464 18.08 -26.53 -16.82
N ASN A 465 17.60 -26.71 -15.59
CA ASN A 465 16.19 -26.92 -15.23
C ASN A 465 15.43 -25.61 -14.95
N SER A 466 15.92 -24.46 -15.45
CA SER A 466 15.29 -23.16 -15.26
C SER A 466 14.94 -22.49 -16.59
N THR A 467 14.37 -21.29 -16.54
CA THR A 467 14.14 -20.46 -17.75
C THR A 467 15.42 -19.89 -18.35
N GLY A 468 16.52 -19.97 -17.61
CA GLY A 468 17.62 -19.02 -17.75
C GLY A 468 17.22 -17.61 -17.31
N TRP A 469 18.18 -16.69 -17.37
CA TRP A 469 17.96 -15.31 -16.95
C TRP A 469 17.10 -14.53 -17.94
N PHE A 470 16.17 -13.73 -17.40
CA PHE A 470 15.35 -12.78 -18.14
C PHE A 470 15.25 -11.43 -17.41
N LEU A 471 14.76 -10.42 -18.13
CA LEU A 471 14.51 -9.09 -17.57
C LEU A 471 13.14 -9.11 -16.87
N PRO A 472 13.04 -8.81 -15.56
CA PRO A 472 11.76 -8.91 -14.84
C PRO A 472 10.71 -7.96 -15.41
N SER A 473 9.43 -8.34 -15.37
CA SER A 473 8.34 -7.40 -15.59
C SER A 473 8.27 -6.35 -14.48
N ILE A 474 7.45 -5.31 -14.67
CA ILE A 474 7.33 -4.24 -13.67
C ILE A 474 6.81 -4.78 -12.32
N GLY A 475 5.86 -5.72 -12.32
CA GLY A 475 5.35 -6.34 -11.10
C GLY A 475 6.42 -7.18 -10.39
N GLN A 476 7.20 -7.97 -11.13
CA GLN A 476 8.30 -8.76 -10.57
C GLN A 476 9.37 -7.86 -9.94
N MET A 477 9.84 -6.82 -10.65
CA MET A 477 10.84 -5.90 -10.10
C MET A 477 10.30 -5.09 -8.91
N TRP A 478 9.03 -4.71 -8.94
CA TRP A 478 8.36 -4.03 -7.84
C TRP A 478 8.23 -4.92 -6.61
N ASN A 479 7.90 -6.21 -6.79
CA ASN A 479 7.87 -7.19 -5.71
C ASN A 479 9.27 -7.39 -5.08
N VAL A 480 10.31 -7.49 -5.90
CA VAL A 480 11.70 -7.54 -5.41
C VAL A 480 12.01 -6.30 -4.55
N TYR A 481 11.59 -5.10 -4.98
CA TYR A 481 11.74 -3.89 -4.16
C TYR A 481 10.97 -3.98 -2.84
N GLN A 482 9.70 -4.39 -2.87
CA GLN A 482 8.84 -4.47 -1.68
C GLN A 482 9.45 -5.41 -0.62
N ASN A 483 10.07 -6.50 -1.08
CA ASN A 483 10.68 -7.51 -0.23
C ASN A 483 12.21 -7.35 -0.05
N ARG A 484 12.82 -6.26 -0.54
CA ARG A 484 14.29 -6.12 -0.61
C ARG A 484 15.01 -6.30 0.73
N ALA A 485 14.43 -5.84 1.83
CA ALA A 485 15.00 -6.02 3.16
C ALA A 485 15.06 -7.51 3.53
N SER A 486 13.93 -8.20 3.35
CA SER A 486 13.80 -9.65 3.55
C SER A 486 14.77 -10.46 2.66
N LEU A 487 14.92 -10.05 1.40
CA LEU A 487 15.74 -10.75 0.41
C LEU A 487 17.24 -10.54 0.61
N PHE A 488 17.67 -9.35 1.03
CA PHE A 488 19.09 -8.96 0.98
C PHE A 488 19.73 -8.65 2.33
N GLU A 489 18.99 -8.14 3.32
CA GLU A 489 19.58 -7.75 4.60
C GLU A 489 20.03 -8.98 5.40
N GLY A 490 21.23 -8.91 5.97
CA GLY A 490 21.82 -10.00 6.77
C GLY A 490 22.33 -11.20 5.96
N LYS A 491 22.28 -11.16 4.63
CA LYS A 491 22.89 -12.19 3.75
C LYS A 491 24.22 -11.68 3.20
N THR A 492 25.32 -12.37 3.51
CA THR A 492 26.68 -11.97 3.11
C THR A 492 26.99 -12.20 1.63
N VAL A 493 26.18 -13.01 0.95
CA VAL A 493 26.38 -13.42 -0.45
C VAL A 493 25.76 -12.46 -1.47
N VAL A 494 25.04 -11.42 -1.04
CA VAL A 494 24.28 -10.54 -1.94
C VAL A 494 24.88 -9.13 -1.97
N SER A 495 25.04 -8.56 -3.16
CA SER A 495 25.07 -7.11 -3.29
C SER A 495 23.63 -6.62 -3.35
N GLY A 496 23.19 -5.92 -2.30
CA GLY A 496 21.86 -5.32 -2.27
C GLY A 496 21.58 -4.47 -3.52
N LEU A 497 20.31 -4.14 -3.75
CA LEU A 497 19.96 -3.24 -4.84
C LEU A 497 20.54 -1.84 -4.58
N LYS A 498 20.99 -1.18 -5.65
CA LYS A 498 21.36 0.24 -5.60
C LYS A 498 20.10 1.07 -5.30
N SER A 499 20.29 2.17 -4.59
CA SER A 499 19.21 3.10 -4.24
C SER A 499 18.86 3.99 -5.44
N ASP A 500 18.36 3.36 -6.51
CA ASP A 500 18.20 3.97 -7.83
C ASP A 500 17.13 3.28 -8.70
N TRP A 501 17.02 3.71 -9.96
CA TRP A 501 16.08 3.17 -10.94
C TRP A 501 16.52 1.85 -11.56
N TYR A 502 15.57 0.93 -11.70
CA TYR A 502 15.74 -0.37 -12.33
C TYR A 502 14.77 -0.59 -13.47
N TRP A 503 15.27 -0.93 -14.66
CA TRP A 503 14.44 -1.28 -15.80
C TRP A 503 13.67 -2.57 -15.55
N SER A 504 12.44 -2.59 -16.06
CA SER A 504 11.66 -3.81 -16.26
C SER A 504 11.55 -4.15 -17.75
N SER A 505 11.05 -5.32 -18.10
CA SER A 505 10.70 -5.70 -19.48
C SER A 505 9.36 -5.11 -19.93
N SER A 506 8.68 -4.34 -19.09
CA SER A 506 7.34 -3.83 -19.35
C SER A 506 7.36 -2.49 -20.09
N GLU A 507 6.55 -2.38 -21.14
CA GLU A 507 6.20 -1.13 -21.78
C GLU A 507 5.11 -0.40 -20.98
N PHE A 508 5.08 0.93 -21.08
CA PHE A 508 4.04 1.74 -20.47
C PHE A 508 2.71 1.58 -21.24
N TYR A 509 1.65 1.13 -20.56
CA TYR A 509 0.37 0.81 -21.22
C TYR A 509 -0.21 1.91 -22.12
N TYR A 510 -0.02 3.19 -21.76
CA TYR A 510 -0.66 4.32 -22.46
C TYR A 510 0.11 4.74 -23.72
N VAL A 511 1.44 4.75 -23.67
CA VAL A 511 2.31 5.11 -24.82
C VAL A 511 3.45 4.09 -24.94
N PRO A 512 3.15 2.83 -25.27
CA PRO A 512 4.11 1.73 -25.19
C PRO A 512 5.18 1.79 -26.27
N ALA A 513 4.96 2.50 -27.38
CA ALA A 513 5.96 2.70 -28.42
C ALA A 513 7.19 3.48 -27.92
N ASP A 514 6.97 4.41 -26.98
CA ASP A 514 7.96 5.42 -26.61
C ASP A 514 8.58 5.16 -25.23
N TYR A 515 7.83 4.55 -24.32
CA TYR A 515 8.21 4.46 -22.91
C TYR A 515 8.19 3.03 -22.38
N ALA A 516 9.18 2.74 -21.53
CA ALA A 516 9.26 1.54 -20.71
C ALA A 516 9.16 1.89 -19.23
N LEU A 517 8.74 0.91 -18.42
CA LEU A 517 8.57 1.08 -16.99
C LEU A 517 9.82 0.70 -16.21
N CYS A 518 10.07 1.44 -15.13
CA CYS A 518 11.15 1.22 -14.19
C CYS A 518 10.69 1.45 -12.75
N VAL A 519 11.38 0.84 -11.79
CA VAL A 519 11.11 0.99 -10.34
C VAL A 519 12.23 1.78 -9.69
N ASP A 520 11.89 2.79 -8.89
CA ASP A 520 12.79 3.46 -7.97
C ASP A 520 12.96 2.63 -6.70
N VAL A 521 14.15 2.09 -6.47
CA VAL A 521 14.41 1.26 -5.28
C VAL A 521 14.59 2.10 -4.00
N ARG A 522 14.56 3.43 -4.07
CA ARG A 522 14.52 4.31 -2.87
C ARG A 522 13.18 4.26 -2.15
N ASN A 523 12.09 4.21 -2.91
CA ASN A 523 10.74 4.44 -2.39
C ASN A 523 9.64 3.60 -3.07
N GLY A 524 9.99 2.77 -4.05
CA GLY A 524 9.05 1.88 -4.73
C GLY A 524 8.23 2.53 -5.82
N ARG A 525 8.55 3.79 -6.17
CA ARG A 525 7.84 4.51 -7.21
C ARG A 525 8.09 3.86 -8.57
N VAL A 526 7.01 3.57 -9.28
CA VAL A 526 7.06 3.22 -10.69
C VAL A 526 7.12 4.51 -11.52
N LEU A 527 7.99 4.54 -12.53
CA LEU A 527 8.12 5.63 -13.49
C LEU A 527 8.17 5.04 -14.90
N PHE A 528 7.71 5.81 -15.87
CA PHE A 528 7.96 5.56 -17.28
C PHE A 528 9.10 6.45 -17.76
N SER A 529 10.03 5.89 -18.54
CA SER A 529 11.15 6.63 -19.12
C SER A 529 11.34 6.25 -20.57
N ASN A 530 11.90 7.17 -21.37
CA ASN A 530 12.01 7.00 -22.80
C ASN A 530 12.95 5.82 -23.08
N LYS A 531 12.56 4.94 -24.01
CA LYS A 531 13.32 3.71 -24.28
C LYS A 531 14.77 3.94 -24.68
N ARG A 532 15.06 5.09 -25.31
CA ARG A 532 16.42 5.48 -25.73
C ARG A 532 17.24 6.16 -24.63
N ASP A 533 16.64 6.47 -23.49
CA ASP A 533 17.35 7.16 -22.40
C ASP A 533 18.19 6.16 -21.61
N ARG A 534 19.44 6.55 -21.33
CA ARG A 534 20.33 5.79 -20.43
C ARG A 534 19.98 6.12 -18.98
N PHE A 535 18.92 5.51 -18.48
CA PHE A 535 18.26 5.95 -17.25
C PHE A 535 18.38 5.00 -16.05
N SER A 536 18.38 3.68 -16.27
CA SER A 536 18.23 2.71 -15.18
C SER A 536 19.28 1.59 -15.22
N TYR A 537 19.48 0.96 -14.06
CA TYR A 537 20.19 -0.31 -13.89
C TYR A 537 19.31 -1.49 -14.28
N VAL A 538 19.91 -2.69 -14.32
CA VAL A 538 19.22 -3.94 -14.61
C VAL A 538 19.56 -4.96 -13.53
N ARG A 539 18.54 -5.66 -13.03
CA ARG A 539 18.68 -6.84 -12.17
C ARG A 539 17.96 -8.01 -12.82
N SER A 540 18.69 -9.07 -13.15
CA SER A 540 18.11 -10.26 -13.78
C SER A 540 17.28 -11.08 -12.78
N VAL A 541 16.30 -11.78 -13.30
CA VAL A 541 15.55 -12.82 -12.58
C VAL A 541 15.51 -14.10 -13.42
N LEU A 542 15.22 -15.22 -12.78
CA LEU A 542 14.89 -16.48 -13.44
C LEU A 542 13.65 -17.09 -12.80
N ALA A 543 12.98 -18.00 -13.51
CA ALA A 543 11.99 -18.89 -12.95
C ALA A 543 12.52 -20.33 -13.03
N PHE A 544 12.06 -21.18 -12.12
CA PHE A 544 12.51 -22.56 -11.98
C PHE A 544 11.36 -23.51 -11.70
#